data_AF-A0A7R9VK75-F1
#
_entry.id   AF-A0A7R9VK75-F1
#
_cell.length_a   1.000
_cell.length_b   1.000
_cell.length_c   1.000
_cell.angle_alpha   90.00
_cell.angle_beta   90.00
_cell.angle_gamma   90.00
#
_symmetry.space_group_name_H-M   'P 1'
#
loop_
_entity.id
_entity.type
_entity.pdbx_description
1 polymer ?
#
loop_
_entity_poly.entity_id
_entity_poly.type
_entity_poly.pdbx_seq_one_letter_code
_entity_poly.pdbx_strand_id
1 'polypeptide(L)'
;MAECLPPADAFFRDAFLVAWLFASEPCTLYWRDNDNPLLTARCFMPCISFPRRYKKPANWDLIKSVAAAPDAPPIIGNGDILTHYEASRRLSSGVHAALVGRGALIQPWIFEELRSGRELAPDAGMRVALYREFYGLMRDHFGDDDMGRRKAWYFAPWHHAFFHRYRSRPQDVYGAQSLEHPLISTRNDLYDPLLGEASVNDLNPVERLLRNENPSAHEAIAAVLWDSRNDAEALSALEKMQREEGEVWEAEMRNSDRVSDSDDRG
;
A
#
# COMPACT_ATOMS: atom_id res chain seq x y z
N MET A 1 -5.64 10.27 45.10
CA MET A 1 -4.35 10.39 44.41
C MET A 1 -4.57 9.80 43.03
N ALA A 2 -5.15 10.49 42.06
CA ALA A 2 -4.70 11.70 41.39
C ALA A 2 -3.26 11.56 40.89
N GLU A 3 -3.11 10.94 39.71
CA GLU A 3 -2.05 11.27 38.77
C GLU A 3 -2.72 11.60 37.43
N CYS A 4 -2.55 12.86 37.04
CA CYS A 4 -3.09 13.48 35.85
C CYS A 4 -2.43 12.88 34.60
N LEU A 5 -3.24 12.33 33.71
CA LEU A 5 -2.87 12.28 32.29
C LEU A 5 -2.98 13.71 31.73
N PRO A 6 -2.00 14.17 30.92
CA PRO A 6 -1.99 15.52 30.35
C PRO A 6 -3.14 15.73 29.34
N PRO A 7 -3.49 16.99 29.01
CA PRO A 7 -4.70 17.32 28.27
C PRO A 7 -4.66 16.83 26.81
N ALA A 8 -5.83 16.46 26.32
CA ALA A 8 -6.10 15.83 25.02
C ALA A 8 -5.97 16.78 23.81
N ASP A 9 -4.95 17.64 23.82
CA ASP A 9 -4.83 18.74 22.86
C ASP A 9 -3.84 18.44 21.72
N ALA A 10 -3.33 17.20 21.65
CA ALA A 10 -2.31 16.80 20.68
C ALA A 10 -2.71 15.60 19.79
N PHE A 11 -3.92 15.05 19.92
CA PHE A 11 -4.27 13.77 19.27
C PHE A 11 -5.00 13.90 17.91
N PHE A 12 -5.32 15.11 17.46
CA PHE A 12 -6.26 15.32 16.33
C PHE A 12 -5.65 15.79 15.00
N ARG A 13 -4.32 15.71 14.79
CA ARG A 13 -3.70 16.08 13.51
C ARG A 13 -3.43 14.93 12.53
N ASP A 14 -3.44 13.68 12.98
CA ASP A 14 -2.90 12.55 12.19
C ASP A 14 -3.88 11.37 12.05
N ALA A 15 -5.18 11.64 11.83
CA ALA A 15 -6.16 10.58 11.59
C ALA A 15 -6.09 10.07 10.14
N PHE A 16 -5.27 9.05 9.90
CA PHE A 16 -5.28 8.28 8.65
C PHE A 16 -6.29 7.13 8.75
N LEU A 17 -7.35 7.19 7.94
CA LEU A 17 -8.34 6.13 7.84
C LEU A 17 -8.05 5.28 6.59
N VAL A 18 -8.14 3.96 6.68
CA VAL A 18 -8.19 3.06 5.51
C VAL A 18 -9.65 2.88 5.14
N ALA A 19 -10.09 3.32 3.95
CA ALA A 19 -11.45 3.11 3.48
C ALA A 19 -11.50 2.22 2.22
N TRP A 20 -12.52 1.37 2.21
CA TRP A 20 -12.76 0.26 1.27
C TRP A 20 -13.40 0.71 -0.06
N LEU A 21 -13.41 -0.20 -1.03
CA LEU A 21 -13.13 0.06 -2.46
C LEU A 21 -14.34 0.06 -3.43
N PHE A 22 -15.59 0.24 -2.97
CA PHE A 22 -16.78 0.10 -3.85
C PHE A 22 -17.88 1.15 -3.65
N ALA A 23 -17.68 2.39 -4.10
CA ALA A 23 -18.84 3.26 -4.36
C ALA A 23 -18.70 4.04 -5.67
N SER A 24 -19.81 4.04 -6.43
CA SER A 24 -19.99 4.59 -7.78
C SER A 24 -20.41 6.06 -7.80
N GLU A 25 -20.43 6.70 -6.64
CA GLU A 25 -20.72 8.12 -6.37
C GLU A 25 -19.63 8.66 -5.44
N PRO A 26 -19.45 9.99 -5.23
CA PRO A 26 -18.59 10.50 -4.17
C PRO A 26 -18.93 9.76 -2.87
N CYS A 27 -18.01 8.91 -2.42
CA CYS A 27 -18.24 8.02 -1.30
C CYS A 27 -18.29 8.89 -0.05
N THR A 28 -19.49 9.34 0.32
CA THR A 28 -19.65 10.03 1.59
C THR A 28 -19.52 8.99 2.69
N LEU A 29 -18.30 8.77 3.17
CA LEU A 29 -18.09 8.09 4.43
C LEU A 29 -18.55 9.01 5.54
N TYR A 30 -19.70 8.70 6.13
CA TYR A 30 -20.15 9.35 7.36
C TYR A 30 -19.30 8.80 8.51
N TRP A 31 -18.33 9.59 8.98
CA TRP A 31 -17.76 9.38 10.31
C TRP A 31 -18.70 10.00 11.33
N ARG A 32 -19.00 9.28 12.41
CA ARG A 32 -19.84 9.77 13.52
C ARG A 32 -19.04 9.58 14.80
N ASP A 33 -18.62 10.68 15.39
CA ASP A 33 -18.08 10.67 16.75
C ASP A 33 -19.22 10.36 17.73
N ASN A 34 -18.99 9.45 18.68
CA ASN A 34 -19.96 9.16 19.74
C ASN A 34 -20.07 10.33 20.74
N ASP A 35 -19.02 11.16 20.84
CA ASP A 35 -18.97 12.31 21.75
C ASP A 35 -19.39 13.63 21.07
N ASN A 36 -19.46 13.67 19.73
CA ASN A 36 -19.91 14.83 18.97
C ASN A 36 -20.70 14.44 17.71
N PRO A 37 -22.04 14.34 17.79
CA PRO A 37 -22.88 13.80 16.71
C PRO A 37 -22.97 14.68 15.45
N LEU A 38 -22.27 15.83 15.38
CA LEU A 38 -22.31 16.80 14.28
C LEU A 38 -21.12 16.73 13.32
N LEU A 39 -20.07 15.96 13.62
CA LEU A 39 -18.86 15.95 12.81
C LEU A 39 -19.00 14.99 11.62
N THR A 40 -19.69 15.43 10.57
CA THR A 40 -19.79 14.67 9.30
C THR A 40 -18.68 15.09 8.36
N ALA A 41 -17.70 14.21 8.12
CA ALA A 41 -16.70 14.41 7.09
C ALA A 41 -17.16 13.81 5.75
N ARG A 42 -16.74 14.38 4.62
CA ARG A 42 -16.97 13.78 3.29
C ARG A 42 -15.65 13.34 2.68
N CYS A 43 -15.55 12.06 2.33
CA CYS A 43 -14.44 11.55 1.54
C CYS A 43 -14.69 11.85 0.06
N PHE A 44 -13.75 12.54 -0.58
CA PHE A 44 -13.87 12.89 -1.99
C PHE A 44 -12.83 12.13 -2.81
N MET A 45 -13.32 11.27 -3.70
CA MET A 45 -12.50 10.58 -4.70
C MET A 45 -12.90 11.07 -6.10
N PRO A 46 -12.09 11.91 -6.76
CA PRO A 46 -12.45 12.53 -8.04
C PRO A 46 -12.40 11.59 -9.26
N CYS A 47 -12.04 10.31 -9.09
CA CYS A 47 -11.77 9.37 -10.19
C CYS A 47 -12.81 8.25 -10.37
N ILE A 48 -14.04 8.35 -9.83
CA ILE A 48 -15.04 7.29 -10.02
C ILE A 48 -16.30 7.86 -10.69
N SER A 49 -16.26 8.01 -12.00
CA SER A 49 -17.47 7.86 -12.81
C SER A 49 -17.28 6.63 -13.68
N PHE A 50 -18.11 5.60 -13.50
CA PHE A 50 -18.06 4.41 -14.38
C PHE A 50 -18.30 4.90 -15.82
N PRO A 51 -17.34 4.78 -16.77
CA PRO A 51 -16.35 3.70 -16.97
C PRO A 51 -14.87 4.07 -16.63
N ARG A 52 -14.60 5.23 -16.04
CA ARG A 52 -13.27 5.76 -15.73
C ARG A 52 -12.72 5.16 -14.43
N ARG A 53 -12.25 3.91 -14.46
CA ARG A 53 -11.48 3.24 -13.37
C ARG A 53 -10.25 4.09 -12.93
N TYR A 54 -9.29 3.49 -12.20
CA TYR A 54 -7.96 4.05 -11.85
C TYR A 54 -7.03 4.43 -13.04
N LYS A 55 -7.57 4.77 -14.22
CA LYS A 55 -6.85 5.11 -15.44
C LYS A 55 -6.33 6.55 -15.46
N LYS A 56 -6.84 7.43 -14.60
CA LYS A 56 -6.45 8.84 -14.55
C LYS A 56 -5.97 9.22 -13.14
N PRO A 57 -4.96 10.11 -13.05
CA PRO A 57 -4.54 10.69 -11.77
C PRO A 57 -5.71 11.36 -11.03
N ALA A 58 -5.67 11.28 -9.71
CA ALA A 58 -6.58 11.99 -8.82
C ALA A 58 -6.51 13.50 -9.06
N ASN A 59 -7.66 14.12 -9.33
CA ASN A 59 -7.77 15.55 -9.53
C ASN A 59 -7.82 16.30 -8.17
N TRP A 60 -6.64 16.63 -7.65
CA TRP A 60 -6.50 17.36 -6.39
C TRP A 60 -6.83 18.86 -6.50
N ASP A 61 -6.82 19.45 -7.70
CA ASP A 61 -7.29 20.82 -7.91
C ASP A 61 -8.81 20.91 -7.71
N LEU A 62 -9.55 19.88 -8.14
CA LEU A 62 -10.98 19.76 -7.85
C LEU A 62 -11.22 19.59 -6.34
N ILE A 63 -10.47 18.71 -5.66
CA ILE A 63 -10.56 18.54 -4.20
C ILE A 63 -10.31 19.87 -3.50
N LYS A 64 -9.28 20.62 -3.92
CA LYS A 64 -8.97 21.96 -3.40
C LYS A 64 -10.11 22.95 -3.62
N SER A 65 -10.72 22.98 -4.81
CA SER A 65 -11.86 23.86 -5.08
C SER A 65 -13.08 23.53 -4.22
N VAL A 66 -13.31 22.25 -3.92
CA VAL A 66 -14.39 21.79 -3.05
C VAL A 66 -14.09 22.16 -1.60
N ALA A 67 -12.86 21.93 -1.14
CA ALA A 67 -12.43 22.27 0.21
C ALA A 67 -12.43 23.78 0.49
N ALA A 68 -12.25 24.62 -0.54
CA ALA A 68 -12.28 26.08 -0.42
C ALA A 68 -13.70 26.69 -0.49
N ALA A 69 -14.76 25.89 -0.68
CA ALA A 69 -16.11 26.42 -0.75
C ALA A 69 -16.57 26.95 0.64
N PRO A 70 -17.28 28.09 0.71
CA PRO A 70 -17.64 28.73 2.00
C PRO A 70 -18.38 27.84 2.99
N ASP A 71 -19.19 26.91 2.49
CA ASP A 71 -20.01 25.99 3.28
C ASP A 71 -19.51 24.53 3.19
N ALA A 72 -18.24 24.33 2.82
CA ALA A 72 -17.67 22.99 2.73
C ALA A 72 -17.61 22.33 4.12
N PRO A 73 -18.17 21.10 4.28
CA PRO A 73 -17.93 20.32 5.49
C PRO A 73 -16.45 19.88 5.55
N PRO A 74 -15.99 19.29 6.68
CA PRO A 74 -14.67 18.68 6.74
C PRO A 74 -14.43 17.71 5.57
N ILE A 75 -13.44 18.02 4.75
CA ILE A 75 -13.10 17.23 3.56
C ILE A 75 -11.95 16.28 3.87
N ILE A 76 -12.14 15.01 3.56
CA ILE A 76 -11.07 14.01 3.53
C ILE A 76 -10.69 13.80 2.05
N GLY A 77 -9.50 14.27 1.68
CA GLY A 77 -8.97 14.10 0.33
C GLY A 77 -8.48 12.67 0.11
N ASN A 78 -8.73 12.11 -1.07
CA ASN A 78 -8.28 10.77 -1.40
C ASN A 78 -7.74 10.71 -2.82
N GLY A 79 -6.65 9.94 -2.98
CA GLY A 79 -6.17 9.49 -4.27
C GLY A 79 -4.68 9.70 -4.43
N ASP A 80 -4.01 8.69 -4.96
CA ASP A 80 -2.63 8.76 -5.43
C ASP A 80 -1.63 9.29 -4.40
N ILE A 81 -1.70 8.68 -3.20
CA ILE A 81 -0.74 8.88 -2.11
C ILE A 81 0.03 7.56 -1.95
N LEU A 82 1.32 7.58 -2.25
CA LEU A 82 2.25 6.48 -2.00
C LEU A 82 3.42 6.88 -1.10
N THR A 83 3.69 8.17 -0.92
CA THR A 83 4.88 8.64 -0.18
C THR A 83 4.54 9.80 0.76
N HIS A 84 5.40 10.02 1.76
CA HIS A 84 5.24 11.11 2.73
C HIS A 84 5.22 12.50 2.06
N TYR A 85 6.03 12.72 1.02
CA TYR A 85 6.06 13.99 0.30
C TYR A 85 4.85 14.17 -0.62
N GLU A 86 4.31 13.11 -1.23
CA GLU A 86 3.03 13.20 -1.92
C GLU A 86 1.91 13.57 -0.94
N ALA A 87 1.83 12.90 0.20
CA ALA A 87 0.83 13.18 1.23
C ALA A 87 0.91 14.62 1.75
N SER A 88 2.10 15.12 2.06
CA SER A 88 2.32 16.51 2.51
C SER A 88 1.81 17.54 1.48
N ARG A 89 2.10 17.32 0.20
CA ARG A 89 1.56 18.16 -0.89
C ARG A 89 0.04 18.05 -0.99
N ARG A 90 -0.52 16.85 -0.84
CA ARG A 90 -1.97 16.62 -0.90
C ARG A 90 -2.70 17.30 0.26
N LEU A 91 -2.18 17.21 1.48
CA LEU A 91 -2.70 17.90 2.66
C LEU A 91 -2.67 19.43 2.50
N SER A 92 -1.69 19.97 1.78
CA SER A 92 -1.62 21.40 1.44
C SER A 92 -2.76 21.89 0.51
N SER A 93 -3.67 21.02 0.08
CA SER A 93 -4.85 21.36 -0.73
C SER A 93 -6.00 21.96 0.10
N GLY A 94 -5.83 22.14 1.41
CA GLY A 94 -6.88 22.66 2.31
C GLY A 94 -7.86 21.60 2.78
N VAL A 95 -7.55 20.32 2.58
CA VAL A 95 -8.32 19.20 3.15
C VAL A 95 -8.03 19.05 4.64
N HIS A 96 -8.97 18.48 5.39
CA HIS A 96 -8.85 18.28 6.83
C HIS A 96 -8.06 17.00 7.15
N ALA A 97 -8.14 16.00 6.27
CA ALA A 97 -7.37 14.77 6.35
C ALA A 97 -7.14 14.19 4.94
N ALA A 98 -6.24 13.22 4.85
CA ALA A 98 -6.00 12.45 3.63
C ALA A 98 -6.25 10.96 3.89
N LEU A 99 -6.96 10.31 2.97
CA LEU A 99 -7.20 8.88 2.99
C LEU A 99 -6.17 8.16 2.11
N VAL A 100 -5.52 7.14 2.69
CA VAL A 100 -4.59 6.25 1.97
C VAL A 100 -5.27 4.90 1.77
N GLY A 101 -5.46 4.52 0.50
CA GLY A 101 -6.00 3.22 0.11
C GLY A 101 -4.89 2.27 -0.35
N ARG A 102 -4.73 2.15 -1.67
CA ARG A 102 -3.74 1.26 -2.31
C ARG A 102 -2.31 1.43 -1.80
N GLY A 103 -1.91 2.65 -1.42
CA GLY A 103 -0.59 2.92 -0.82
C GLY A 103 -0.34 2.07 0.43
N ALA A 104 -1.34 1.91 1.30
CA ALA A 104 -1.24 1.11 2.52
C ALA A 104 -1.13 -0.40 2.24
N LEU A 105 -1.67 -0.88 1.11
CA LEU A 105 -1.50 -2.28 0.68
C LEU A 105 -0.09 -2.55 0.14
N ILE A 106 0.50 -1.56 -0.54
CA ILE A 106 1.85 -1.66 -1.09
C ILE A 106 2.90 -1.53 0.02
N GLN A 107 2.69 -0.62 0.97
CA GLN A 107 3.60 -0.34 2.08
C GLN A 107 2.81 -0.15 3.38
N PRO A 108 2.59 -1.23 4.17
CA PRO A 108 1.82 -1.16 5.41
C PRO A 108 2.33 -0.14 6.44
N TRP A 109 3.62 0.20 6.40
CA TRP A 109 4.25 1.21 7.25
C TRP A 109 4.10 2.66 6.78
N ILE A 110 3.35 2.92 5.68
CA ILE A 110 3.19 4.27 5.13
C ILE A 110 2.76 5.28 6.18
N PHE A 111 1.87 4.90 7.11
CA PHE A 111 1.38 5.82 8.14
C PHE A 111 2.50 6.31 9.07
N GLU A 112 3.51 5.49 9.32
CA GLU A 112 4.69 5.90 10.07
C GLU A 112 5.57 6.86 9.25
N GLU A 113 5.69 6.66 7.92
CA GLU A 113 6.35 7.63 7.04
C GLU A 113 5.61 8.96 7.00
N LEU A 114 4.26 8.93 6.96
CA LEU A 114 3.43 10.13 6.97
C LEU A 114 3.56 10.90 8.29
N ARG A 115 3.54 10.17 9.41
CA ARG A 115 3.67 10.74 10.77
C ARG A 115 5.07 11.31 11.01
N SER A 116 6.11 10.59 10.60
CA SER A 116 7.51 11.00 10.81
C SER A 116 8.02 11.99 9.76
N GLY A 117 7.31 12.13 8.64
CA GLY A 117 7.70 13.01 7.53
C GLY A 117 8.96 12.55 6.79
N ARG A 118 9.36 11.28 6.93
CA ARG A 118 10.53 10.70 6.29
C ARG A 118 10.23 9.30 5.76
N GLU A 119 10.99 8.90 4.76
CA GLU A 119 10.98 7.51 4.29
C GLU A 119 11.59 6.57 5.34
N LEU A 120 11.02 5.36 5.46
CA LEU A 120 11.56 4.30 6.31
C LEU A 120 12.47 3.34 5.55
N ALA A 121 12.16 3.05 4.28
CA ALA A 121 12.91 2.14 3.41
C ALA A 121 13.29 0.79 4.06
N PRO A 122 12.32 0.01 4.60
CA PRO A 122 12.65 -1.28 5.22
C PRO A 122 13.21 -2.26 4.20
N ASP A 123 14.29 -2.95 4.59
CA ASP A 123 14.87 -4.01 3.79
C ASP A 123 13.95 -5.24 3.70
N ALA A 124 14.33 -6.22 2.86
CA ALA A 124 13.58 -7.47 2.73
C ALA A 124 13.39 -8.20 4.07
N GLY A 125 14.37 -8.15 4.97
CA GLY A 125 14.31 -8.78 6.29
C GLY A 125 13.23 -8.18 7.18
N MET A 126 13.23 -6.85 7.30
CA MET A 126 12.23 -6.10 8.05
C MET A 126 10.83 -6.31 7.48
N ARG A 127 10.70 -6.39 6.15
CA ARG A 127 9.43 -6.65 5.46
C ARG A 127 8.90 -8.06 5.74
N VAL A 128 9.77 -9.06 5.75
CA VAL A 128 9.41 -10.44 6.14
C VAL A 128 8.96 -10.47 7.59
N ALA A 129 9.70 -9.84 8.51
CA ALA A 129 9.35 -9.79 9.93
C ALA A 129 7.97 -9.15 10.17
N LEU A 130 7.69 -8.03 9.49
CA LEU A 130 6.40 -7.35 9.56
C LEU A 130 5.25 -8.26 9.13
N TYR A 131 5.41 -8.98 8.01
CA TYR A 131 4.35 -9.90 7.57
C TYR A 131 4.22 -11.10 8.48
N ARG A 132 5.33 -11.65 8.98
CA ARG A 132 5.34 -12.74 9.96
C ARG A 132 4.53 -12.39 11.20
N GLU A 133 4.69 -11.18 11.72
CA GLU A 133 3.86 -10.65 12.80
C GLU A 133 2.39 -10.57 12.39
N PHE A 134 2.10 -10.04 11.20
CA PHE A 134 0.74 -9.96 10.67
C PHE A 134 0.06 -11.33 10.50
N TYR A 135 0.79 -12.36 10.06
CA TYR A 135 0.30 -13.74 10.03
C TYR A 135 0.08 -14.32 11.45
N GLY A 136 0.88 -13.92 12.43
CA GLY A 136 0.62 -14.17 13.85
C GLY A 136 -0.74 -13.62 14.28
N LEU A 137 -1.01 -12.34 13.98
CA LEU A 137 -2.30 -11.71 14.29
C LEU A 137 -3.48 -12.38 13.57
N MET A 138 -3.29 -12.84 12.32
CA MET A 138 -4.32 -13.60 11.61
C MET A 138 -4.63 -14.94 12.28
N ARG A 139 -3.61 -15.65 12.77
CA ARG A 139 -3.80 -16.90 13.53
C ARG A 139 -4.54 -16.64 14.84
N ASP A 140 -4.15 -15.60 15.56
CA ASP A 140 -4.83 -15.23 16.80
C ASP A 140 -6.31 -14.86 16.57
N HIS A 141 -6.61 -14.20 15.45
CA HIS A 141 -7.96 -13.75 15.14
C HIS A 141 -8.86 -14.82 14.49
N PHE A 142 -8.34 -15.58 13.52
CA PHE A 142 -9.11 -16.55 12.74
C PHE A 142 -9.00 -17.99 13.25
N GLY A 143 -7.97 -18.30 14.04
CA GLY A 143 -7.59 -19.63 14.49
C GLY A 143 -6.28 -20.12 13.83
N ASP A 144 -5.44 -20.82 14.60
CA ASP A 144 -4.27 -21.55 14.09
C ASP A 144 -4.64 -23.00 13.71
N ASP A 145 -5.68 -23.13 12.90
CA ASP A 145 -6.17 -24.40 12.37
C ASP A 145 -6.47 -24.28 10.87
N ASP A 146 -6.86 -25.38 10.24
CA ASP A 146 -7.18 -25.39 8.81
C ASP A 146 -8.32 -24.42 8.46
N MET A 147 -9.24 -24.13 9.38
CA MET A 147 -10.33 -23.20 9.16
C MET A 147 -9.84 -21.75 9.19
N GLY A 148 -9.01 -21.40 10.16
CA GLY A 148 -8.39 -20.09 10.26
C GLY A 148 -7.47 -19.81 9.08
N ARG A 149 -6.67 -20.81 8.66
CA ARG A 149 -5.87 -20.73 7.44
C ARG A 149 -6.73 -20.45 6.21
N ARG A 150 -7.85 -21.18 6.03
CA ARG A 150 -8.78 -20.94 4.89
C ARG A 150 -9.36 -19.53 4.90
N LYS A 151 -9.70 -18.97 6.07
CA LYS A 151 -10.20 -17.58 6.19
C LYS A 151 -9.14 -16.56 5.80
N ALA A 152 -7.91 -16.76 6.28
CA ALA A 152 -6.78 -15.89 5.93
C ALA A 152 -6.41 -15.99 4.44
N TRP A 153 -6.55 -17.17 3.83
CA TRP A 153 -6.15 -17.43 2.45
C TRP A 153 -6.90 -16.61 1.39
N TYR A 154 -8.10 -16.13 1.71
CA TYR A 154 -8.81 -15.21 0.81
C TYR A 154 -8.08 -13.88 0.65
N PHE A 155 -7.39 -13.43 1.71
CA PHE A 155 -6.74 -12.12 1.75
C PHE A 155 -5.23 -12.21 1.51
N ALA A 156 -4.55 -13.22 2.05
CA ALA A 156 -3.10 -13.30 2.13
C ALA A 156 -2.38 -13.25 0.75
N PRO A 157 -2.62 -14.18 -0.19
CA PRO A 157 -2.03 -14.11 -1.54
C PRO A 157 -2.46 -12.86 -2.31
N TRP A 158 -3.73 -12.46 -2.18
CA TRP A 158 -4.25 -11.24 -2.81
C TRP A 158 -3.53 -9.97 -2.33
N HIS A 159 -3.17 -9.90 -1.05
CA HIS A 159 -2.44 -8.77 -0.49
C HIS A 159 -0.98 -8.73 -1.00
N HIS A 160 -0.34 -9.89 -1.16
CA HIS A 160 0.99 -10.00 -1.77
C HIS A 160 1.02 -9.48 -3.22
N ALA A 161 -0.10 -9.57 -3.95
CA ALA A 161 -0.27 -8.95 -5.27
C ALA A 161 -0.28 -7.40 -5.26
N PHE A 162 -0.35 -6.75 -4.08
CA PHE A 162 -0.04 -5.33 -3.93
C PHE A 162 1.36 -5.13 -3.38
N PHE A 163 1.74 -5.92 -2.40
CA PHE A 163 3.01 -5.78 -1.69
C PHE A 163 4.24 -5.90 -2.59
N HIS A 164 4.18 -6.77 -3.60
CA HIS A 164 5.31 -6.97 -4.53
C HIS A 164 5.70 -5.72 -5.32
N ARG A 165 4.80 -4.73 -5.38
CA ARG A 165 5.01 -3.45 -6.04
C ARG A 165 5.85 -2.47 -5.23
N TYR A 166 6.17 -2.80 -3.97
CA TYR A 166 6.98 -1.93 -3.13
C TYR A 166 8.38 -1.74 -3.72
N ARG A 167 8.81 -0.49 -3.80
CA ARG A 167 10.20 -0.06 -4.02
C ARG A 167 10.44 1.12 -3.09
N SER A 168 11.69 1.29 -2.66
CA SER A 168 12.11 2.55 -2.03
C SER A 168 11.87 3.71 -3.01
N ARG A 169 11.33 4.83 -2.53
CA ARG A 169 10.99 6.02 -3.31
C ARG A 169 11.52 7.29 -2.63
N PRO A 170 12.84 7.42 -2.43
CA PRO A 170 13.43 8.57 -1.75
C PRO A 170 13.12 9.85 -2.52
N GLN A 171 12.88 10.93 -1.76
CA GLN A 171 12.35 12.18 -2.31
C GLN A 171 13.33 12.88 -3.27
N ASP A 172 14.62 12.74 -3.05
CA ASP A 172 15.67 13.28 -3.93
C ASP A 172 15.73 12.58 -5.30
N VAL A 173 15.32 11.31 -5.37
CA VAL A 173 15.26 10.54 -6.62
C VAL A 173 13.90 10.67 -7.32
N TYR A 174 12.79 10.47 -6.61
CA TYR A 174 11.44 10.40 -7.20
C TYR A 174 10.59 11.66 -7.00
N GLY A 175 11.07 12.62 -6.21
CA GLY A 175 10.32 13.83 -5.89
C GLY A 175 9.89 14.61 -7.13
N ALA A 176 10.76 14.72 -8.13
CA ALA A 176 10.43 15.36 -9.41
C ALA A 176 9.39 14.56 -10.21
N GLN A 177 9.61 13.24 -10.37
CA GLN A 177 8.69 12.36 -11.11
C GLN A 177 7.28 12.37 -10.52
N SER A 178 7.19 12.42 -9.19
CA SER A 178 5.91 12.45 -8.47
C SER A 178 5.07 13.72 -8.71
N LEU A 179 5.66 14.77 -9.30
CA LEU A 179 4.94 15.98 -9.72
C LEU A 179 4.33 15.82 -11.11
N GLU A 180 4.94 14.99 -11.96
CA GLU A 180 4.48 14.75 -13.33
C GLU A 180 3.35 13.72 -13.37
N HIS A 181 3.50 12.63 -12.60
CA HIS A 181 2.52 11.56 -12.51
C HIS A 181 2.53 10.88 -11.14
N PRO A 182 1.39 10.32 -10.69
CA PRO A 182 1.33 9.51 -9.48
C PRO A 182 2.31 8.34 -9.48
N LEU A 183 3.13 8.22 -8.44
CA LEU A 183 4.09 7.12 -8.32
C LEU A 183 3.42 5.75 -8.18
N ILE A 184 2.20 5.72 -7.62
CA ILE A 184 1.41 4.49 -7.50
C ILE A 184 1.00 3.88 -8.85
N SER A 185 1.02 4.67 -9.91
CA SER A 185 0.70 4.23 -11.27
C SER A 185 1.95 3.78 -12.03
N THR A 186 3.14 4.09 -11.53
CA THR A 186 4.40 3.64 -12.12
C THR A 186 4.49 2.11 -11.99
N ARG A 187 4.63 1.43 -13.13
CA ARG A 187 5.01 0.02 -13.18
C ARG A 187 6.53 -0.02 -13.20
N ASN A 188 7.11 -0.59 -12.15
CA ASN A 188 8.54 -0.80 -12.07
C ASN A 188 8.84 -2.25 -12.46
N ASP A 189 9.94 -2.43 -13.18
CA ASP A 189 10.54 -3.74 -13.39
C ASP A 189 10.98 -4.33 -12.04
N LEU A 190 11.46 -5.58 -12.05
CA LEU A 190 11.97 -6.25 -10.85
C LEU A 190 13.11 -5.46 -10.17
N TYR A 191 13.87 -4.69 -10.94
CA TYR A 191 14.92 -3.80 -10.47
C TYR A 191 14.65 -2.35 -10.88
N ASP A 192 15.28 -1.39 -10.19
CA ASP A 192 15.14 0.03 -10.43
C ASP A 192 16.51 0.73 -10.62
N PRO A 193 16.87 1.09 -11.87
CA PRO A 193 18.12 1.80 -12.17
C PRO A 193 18.26 3.15 -11.46
N LEU A 194 17.15 3.80 -11.09
CA LEU A 194 17.19 5.08 -10.38
C LEU A 194 17.65 4.91 -8.92
N LEU A 195 17.52 3.70 -8.37
CA LEU A 195 18.08 3.31 -7.08
C LEU A 195 19.51 2.76 -7.18
N GLY A 196 20.11 2.77 -8.38
CA GLY A 196 21.43 2.17 -8.63
C GLY A 196 21.40 0.64 -8.79
N GLU A 197 20.22 0.03 -8.95
CA GLU A 197 20.11 -1.41 -9.21
C GLU A 197 20.39 -1.66 -10.71
N ALA A 198 21.47 -2.38 -11.02
CA ALA A 198 21.90 -2.59 -12.41
C ALA A 198 21.23 -3.83 -13.05
N SER A 199 20.98 -4.86 -12.26
CA SER A 199 20.34 -6.10 -12.70
C SER A 199 19.50 -6.72 -11.58
N VAL A 200 18.49 -7.50 -11.98
CA VAL A 200 17.74 -8.37 -11.07
C VAL A 200 18.64 -9.37 -10.31
N ASN A 201 19.79 -9.71 -10.89
CA ASN A 201 20.77 -10.61 -10.27
C ASN A 201 21.56 -9.96 -9.13
N ASP A 202 21.56 -8.64 -9.03
CA ASP A 202 22.23 -7.90 -7.96
C ASP A 202 21.35 -7.79 -6.70
N LEU A 203 20.06 -8.15 -6.82
CA LEU A 203 19.13 -8.12 -5.71
C LEU A 203 19.39 -9.27 -4.74
N ASN A 204 19.20 -9.00 -3.45
CA ASN A 204 19.07 -10.06 -2.45
C ASN A 204 17.98 -11.06 -2.92
N PRO A 205 18.20 -12.39 -2.81
CA PRO A 205 17.20 -13.37 -3.24
C PRO A 205 15.80 -13.17 -2.65
N VAL A 206 15.70 -12.81 -1.37
CA VAL A 206 14.42 -12.52 -0.72
C VAL A 206 13.81 -11.23 -1.28
N GLU A 207 14.62 -10.20 -1.53
CA GLU A 207 14.17 -8.97 -2.20
C GLU A 207 13.58 -9.28 -3.58
N ARG A 208 14.29 -10.08 -4.39
CA ARG A 208 13.84 -10.52 -5.71
C ARG A 208 12.53 -11.30 -5.65
N LEU A 209 12.40 -12.23 -4.70
CA LEU A 209 11.18 -13.01 -4.50
C LEU A 209 10.00 -12.15 -4.08
N LEU A 210 10.20 -11.24 -3.11
CA LEU A 210 9.16 -10.33 -2.65
C LEU A 210 8.68 -9.40 -3.75
N ARG A 211 9.48 -9.15 -4.80
CA ARG A 211 9.10 -8.33 -5.96
C ARG A 211 8.44 -9.12 -7.09
N ASN A 212 8.35 -10.45 -6.96
CA ASN A 212 7.77 -11.33 -7.97
C ASN A 212 6.27 -11.05 -8.15
N GLU A 213 5.83 -10.92 -9.39
CA GLU A 213 4.45 -10.59 -9.74
C GLU A 213 3.58 -11.82 -10.02
N ASN A 214 4.18 -13.01 -10.08
CA ASN A 214 3.46 -14.25 -10.36
C ASN A 214 2.54 -14.63 -9.19
N PRO A 215 1.24 -14.90 -9.43
CA PRO A 215 0.30 -15.30 -8.39
C PRO A 215 0.73 -16.56 -7.62
N SER A 216 1.39 -17.51 -8.28
CA SER A 216 1.91 -18.73 -7.63
C SER A 216 2.99 -18.40 -6.61
N ALA A 217 3.84 -17.39 -6.91
CA ALA A 217 4.81 -16.88 -5.95
C ALA A 217 4.11 -16.25 -4.73
N HIS A 218 3.03 -15.48 -4.95
CA HIS A 218 2.26 -14.87 -3.85
C HIS A 218 1.64 -15.91 -2.92
N GLU A 219 1.10 -17.00 -3.48
CA GLU A 219 0.59 -18.12 -2.69
C GLU A 219 1.69 -18.84 -1.91
N ALA A 220 2.84 -19.09 -2.55
CA ALA A 220 3.97 -19.78 -1.93
C ALA A 220 4.59 -18.94 -0.79
N ILE A 221 4.77 -17.63 -1.00
CA ILE A 221 5.23 -16.68 0.02
C ILE A 221 4.25 -16.67 1.21
N ALA A 222 2.94 -16.63 0.95
CA ALA A 222 1.93 -16.70 2.00
C ALA A 222 2.04 -17.98 2.83
N ALA A 223 2.28 -19.13 2.19
CA ALA A 223 2.47 -20.41 2.87
C ALA A 223 3.69 -20.42 3.77
N VAL A 224 4.85 -19.98 3.26
CA VAL A 224 6.06 -19.91 4.07
C VAL A 224 5.87 -19.01 5.28
N LEU A 225 5.26 -17.84 5.10
CA LEU A 225 5.06 -16.88 6.20
C LEU A 225 4.06 -17.39 7.24
N TRP A 226 3.00 -18.09 6.81
CA TRP A 226 2.04 -18.73 7.71
C TRP A 226 2.69 -19.84 8.55
N ASP A 227 3.47 -20.71 7.90
CA ASP A 227 4.02 -21.93 8.51
C ASP A 227 5.31 -21.66 9.34
N SER A 228 5.97 -20.52 9.13
CA SER A 228 7.21 -20.17 9.84
C SER A 228 6.98 -19.75 11.30
N ARG A 229 7.85 -20.21 12.21
CA ARG A 229 7.76 -19.93 13.66
C ARG A 229 8.56 -18.70 14.10
N ASN A 230 9.58 -18.34 13.34
CA ASN A 230 10.39 -17.14 13.55
C ASN A 230 10.89 -16.56 12.22
N ASP A 231 11.49 -15.38 12.29
CA ASP A 231 11.86 -14.62 11.09
C ASP A 231 13.06 -15.25 10.37
N ALA A 232 13.96 -15.92 11.10
CA ALA A 232 15.09 -16.63 10.50
C ALA A 232 14.64 -17.85 9.68
N GLU A 233 13.67 -18.61 10.19
CA GLU A 233 13.03 -19.73 9.46
C GLU A 233 12.34 -19.23 8.19
N ALA A 234 11.58 -18.14 8.29
CA ALA A 234 10.91 -17.53 7.15
C ALA A 234 11.92 -17.05 6.08
N LEU A 235 12.95 -16.31 6.48
CA LEU A 235 13.97 -15.81 5.57
C LEU A 235 14.71 -16.94 4.85
N SER A 236 15.10 -18.00 5.58
CA SER A 236 15.78 -19.15 4.99
C SER A 236 14.88 -19.89 3.98
N ALA A 237 13.61 -20.09 4.31
CA ALA A 237 12.65 -20.74 3.42
C ALA A 237 12.36 -19.91 2.16
N LEU A 238 12.19 -18.59 2.29
CA LEU A 238 12.00 -17.68 1.16
C LEU A 238 13.24 -17.60 0.27
N GLU A 239 14.44 -17.54 0.84
CA GLU A 239 15.68 -17.57 0.06
C GLU A 239 15.80 -18.88 -0.74
N LYS A 240 15.51 -20.02 -0.12
CA LYS A 240 15.49 -21.32 -0.80
C LYS A 240 14.47 -21.32 -1.94
N MET A 241 13.26 -20.84 -1.71
CA MET A 241 12.20 -20.75 -2.71
C MET A 241 12.61 -19.90 -3.92
N GLN A 242 13.26 -18.76 -3.71
CA GLN A 242 13.76 -17.95 -4.82
C GLN A 242 14.74 -18.74 -5.70
N ARG A 243 15.62 -19.55 -5.09
CA ARG A 243 16.61 -20.34 -5.82
C ARG A 243 16.00 -21.50 -6.60
N GLU A 244 14.92 -22.08 -6.10
CA GLU A 244 14.29 -23.27 -6.69
C GLU A 244 13.22 -22.91 -7.73
N GLU A 245 12.39 -21.90 -7.47
CA GLU A 245 11.18 -21.61 -8.26
C GLU A 245 11.13 -20.16 -8.78
N GLY A 246 11.86 -19.23 -8.15
CA GLY A 246 11.77 -17.80 -8.44
C GLY A 246 11.97 -17.44 -9.92
N GLU A 247 13.02 -17.98 -10.55
CA GLU A 247 13.32 -17.70 -11.96
C GLU A 247 12.28 -18.30 -12.94
N VAL A 248 11.65 -19.41 -12.55
CA VAL A 248 10.59 -20.05 -13.34
C VAL A 248 9.38 -19.14 -13.39
N TRP A 249 8.93 -18.65 -12.23
CA TRP A 249 7.81 -17.71 -12.14
C TRP A 249 8.07 -16.40 -12.88
N GLU A 250 9.30 -15.88 -12.82
CA GLU A 250 9.68 -14.70 -13.61
C GLU A 250 9.66 -14.97 -15.12
N ALA A 251 10.05 -16.16 -15.56
CA ALA A 251 10.00 -16.54 -16.97
C ALA A 251 8.55 -16.70 -17.48
N GLU A 252 7.66 -17.25 -16.66
CA GLU A 252 6.23 -17.36 -16.96
C GLU A 252 5.60 -16.00 -17.21
N MET A 253 5.89 -15.02 -16.34
CA MET A 253 5.35 -13.66 -16.45
C MET A 253 5.89 -12.92 -17.69
N ARG A 254 7.19 -13.05 -18.00
CA ARG A 254 7.77 -12.52 -19.24
C ARG A 254 7.12 -13.11 -20.50
N ASN A 255 6.68 -14.37 -20.42
CA ASN A 255 6.02 -15.03 -21.54
C ASN A 255 4.55 -14.62 -21.67
N SER A 256 3.83 -14.41 -20.55
CA SER A 256 2.43 -13.94 -20.59
C SER A 256 2.30 -12.55 -21.19
N ASP A 257 3.21 -11.63 -20.84
CA ASP A 257 3.18 -10.26 -21.36
C ASP A 257 3.40 -10.20 -22.89
N ARG A 258 4.25 -11.08 -23.42
CA ARG A 258 4.49 -11.20 -24.87
C ARG A 258 3.26 -11.68 -25.62
N VAL A 259 2.44 -12.55 -25.01
CA VAL A 259 1.21 -13.06 -25.62
C VAL A 259 0.12 -11.98 -25.62
N SER A 260 -0.01 -11.20 -24.55
CA SER A 260 -0.97 -10.08 -24.53
C SER A 260 -0.64 -8.98 -25.56
N ASP A 261 0.64 -8.70 -25.79
CA ASP A 261 1.09 -7.69 -26.77
C ASP A 261 0.94 -8.13 -28.25
N SER A 262 0.74 -9.43 -28.50
CA SER A 262 0.44 -9.94 -29.84
C SER A 262 -1.05 -9.89 -30.19
N ASP A 263 -1.93 -10.01 -29.20
CA ASP A 263 -3.39 -10.01 -29.41
C ASP A 263 -3.96 -8.59 -29.63
N ASP A 264 -3.32 -7.54 -29.07
CA ASP A 264 -3.73 -6.13 -29.28
C ASP A 264 -3.29 -5.55 -30.64
N ARG A 265 -2.61 -6.34 -31.49
CA ARG A 265 -2.16 -5.95 -32.84
C ARG A 265 -2.93 -6.64 -33.98
N GLY A 266 -4.03 -7.32 -33.68
CA GLY A 266 -4.92 -8.02 -34.62
C GLY A 266 -6.17 -7.24 -35.01
#